data_AF-A0A954UZS0-F1
#
_entry.id   AF-A0A954UZS0-F1
#
_cell.length_a   1.000
_cell.length_b   1.000
_cell.length_c   1.000
_cell.angle_alpha   90.00
_cell.angle_beta   90.00
_cell.angle_gamma   90.00
#
_symmetry.space_group_name_H-M   'P 1'
#
loop_
_entity.id
_entity.type
_entity.pdbx_description
1 polymer ?
#
loop_
_entity_poly.entity_id
_entity_poly.type
_entity_poly.pdbx_seq_one_letter_code
_entity_poly.pdbx_strand_id
1 'polypeptide(L)'
;LSRPLRRCSLDLCSPRSPVDRQAHVDFHPQSQQGLYYVGVVLPVGRLAGEQMHALADIADRFGRGELRLTVWQNLLIPHIAEGDIEDVKHALAAIGLEWQATSVRAGLVACTGNTGCKFAASNTKGQAMILARYLEERITLDQPINIHLTGCHHSCAQHYIGDIGLLATQVEVGDDMVEGYHIHVGGGYGVDQAMAREIFPAVAFADIPPLVERILAVYVERRVGPEESFVNFTRRYDMQQLKAMVEQLEAMPV
;
A
#
# COMPACT_ATOMS: atom_id res chain seq x y z
N LEU A 1 -24.58 2.96 29.67
CA LEU A 1 -24.68 3.21 28.21
C LEU A 1 -25.86 2.40 27.65
N SER A 2 -27.10 2.80 27.96
CA SER A 2 -28.31 1.96 27.82
C SER A 2 -29.29 2.45 26.73
N ARG A 3 -28.85 3.34 25.85
CA ARG A 3 -29.65 3.78 24.70
C ARG A 3 -29.34 2.89 23.49
N PRO A 4 -30.35 2.37 22.78
CA PRO A 4 -30.11 1.63 21.54
C PRO A 4 -29.44 2.56 20.51
N LEU A 5 -28.50 2.00 19.74
CA LEU A 5 -27.88 2.73 18.64
C LEU A 5 -28.95 3.13 17.63
N ARG A 6 -29.02 4.42 17.29
CA ARG A 6 -29.85 4.88 16.17
C ARG A 6 -29.26 4.32 14.87
N ARG A 7 -30.05 3.57 14.13
CA ARG A 7 -29.68 3.07 12.80
C ARG A 7 -30.33 3.95 11.74
N CYS A 8 -29.55 4.36 10.74
CA CYS A 8 -30.08 4.98 9.52
C CYS A 8 -30.47 3.86 8.54
N SER A 9 -31.56 4.05 7.81
CA SER A 9 -31.97 3.10 6.78
C SER A 9 -31.07 3.23 5.55
N LEU A 10 -30.68 2.10 4.93
CA LEU A 10 -29.72 2.11 3.81
C LEU A 10 -30.27 2.80 2.56
N ASP A 11 -31.58 2.82 2.36
CA ASP A 11 -32.28 3.56 1.30
C ASP A 11 -32.15 5.09 1.44
N LEU A 12 -31.82 5.58 2.64
CA LEU A 12 -31.53 7.00 2.89
C LEU A 12 -30.04 7.34 2.69
N CYS A 13 -29.19 6.34 2.46
CA CYS A 13 -27.77 6.52 2.24
C CYS A 13 -27.45 6.51 0.75
N SER A 14 -26.66 7.47 0.29
CA SER A 14 -26.07 7.40 -1.06
C SER A 14 -25.15 6.17 -1.13
N PRO A 15 -25.15 5.44 -2.27
CA PRO A 15 -24.23 4.33 -2.46
C PRO A 15 -22.79 4.85 -2.38
N ARG A 16 -21.93 4.07 -1.72
CA ARG A 16 -20.50 4.40 -1.67
C ARG A 16 -19.92 4.30 -3.07
N SER A 17 -19.13 5.29 -3.47
CA SER A 17 -18.33 5.20 -4.70
C SER A 17 -17.39 3.98 -4.65
N PRO A 18 -17.04 3.41 -5.81
CA PRO A 18 -16.01 2.38 -5.89
C PRO A 18 -14.75 2.83 -5.17
N VAL A 19 -14.09 1.91 -4.46
CA VAL A 19 -12.86 2.26 -3.73
C VAL A 19 -11.71 2.33 -4.72
N ASP A 20 -11.02 3.46 -4.74
CA ASP A 20 -9.75 3.59 -5.45
C ASP A 20 -8.66 2.81 -4.69
N ARG A 21 -8.10 1.79 -5.34
CA ARG A 21 -7.02 0.96 -4.79
C ARG A 21 -5.62 1.49 -5.16
N GLN A 22 -5.56 2.54 -5.99
CA GLN A 22 -4.36 3.31 -6.34
C GLN A 22 -4.10 4.46 -5.33
N ALA A 23 -4.74 4.40 -4.16
CA ALA A 23 -4.49 5.27 -3.01
C ALA A 23 -4.67 6.78 -3.27
N HIS A 24 -5.49 7.16 -4.26
CA HIS A 24 -5.72 8.55 -4.66
C HIS A 24 -4.45 9.32 -5.03
N VAL A 25 -3.41 8.63 -5.48
CA VAL A 25 -2.15 9.23 -5.98
C VAL A 25 -2.38 9.83 -7.37
N ASP A 26 -1.61 10.87 -7.73
CA ASP A 26 -1.71 11.68 -8.95
C ASP A 26 -2.79 12.78 -8.89
N PHE A 27 -2.95 13.52 -9.98
CA PHE A 27 -3.96 14.57 -10.13
C PHE A 27 -5.30 14.00 -10.56
N HIS A 28 -6.36 14.40 -9.86
CA HIS A 28 -7.72 13.94 -10.10
C HIS A 28 -8.69 15.13 -10.17
N PRO A 29 -9.65 15.12 -11.11
CA PRO A 29 -10.67 16.15 -11.15
C PRO A 29 -11.57 16.09 -9.90
N GLN A 30 -11.94 17.24 -9.38
CA GLN A 30 -12.95 17.37 -8.33
C GLN A 30 -14.35 17.51 -8.95
N SER A 31 -15.38 17.44 -8.10
CA SER A 31 -16.76 17.69 -8.53
C SER A 31 -16.99 19.15 -8.95
N GLN A 32 -16.18 20.08 -8.47
CA GLN A 32 -16.16 21.46 -8.92
C GLN A 32 -15.40 21.59 -10.24
N GLN A 33 -16.05 22.17 -11.26
CA GLN A 33 -15.45 22.36 -12.57
C GLN A 33 -14.13 23.16 -12.51
N GLY A 34 -13.10 22.65 -13.18
CA GLY A 34 -11.78 23.28 -13.27
C GLY A 34 -10.92 23.16 -12.01
N LEU A 35 -11.39 22.42 -10.98
CA LEU A 35 -10.61 22.13 -9.79
C LEU A 35 -10.15 20.67 -9.76
N TYR A 36 -8.95 20.48 -9.25
CA TYR A 36 -8.26 19.22 -9.09
C TYR A 36 -7.80 19.04 -7.65
N TYR A 37 -7.56 17.80 -7.26
CA TYR A 37 -6.73 17.49 -6.10
C TYR A 37 -5.53 16.65 -6.57
N VAL A 38 -4.40 16.79 -5.88
CA VAL A 38 -3.24 15.92 -6.09
C VAL A 38 -3.03 15.03 -4.88
N GLY A 39 -2.83 13.74 -5.11
CA GLY A 39 -2.29 12.82 -4.10
C GLY A 39 -0.77 12.80 -4.12
N VAL A 40 -0.17 13.27 -3.03
CA VAL A 40 1.28 13.30 -2.84
C VAL A 40 1.74 12.00 -2.20
N VAL A 41 2.72 11.37 -2.81
CA VAL A 41 3.31 10.11 -2.38
C VAL A 41 4.33 10.38 -1.29
N LEU A 42 4.11 9.78 -0.13
CA LEU A 42 5.04 9.85 0.99
C LEU A 42 5.76 8.51 1.13
N PRO A 43 7.09 8.48 1.38
CA PRO A 43 7.82 7.24 1.64
C PRO A 43 7.29 6.52 2.89
N VAL A 44 6.30 5.64 2.69
CA VAL A 44 5.51 4.98 3.73
C VAL A 44 5.11 5.95 4.85
N GLY A 45 4.60 7.13 4.50
CA GLY A 45 4.14 8.16 5.44
C GLY A 45 5.22 8.88 6.25
N ARG A 46 6.49 8.82 5.85
CA ARG A 46 7.55 9.66 6.46
C ARG A 46 7.58 11.04 5.82
N LEU A 47 7.60 12.07 6.67
CA LEU A 47 7.73 13.48 6.30
C LEU A 47 8.74 14.14 7.23
N ALA A 48 9.65 14.93 6.67
CA ALA A 48 10.50 15.84 7.43
C ALA A 48 9.72 17.10 7.83
N GLY A 49 10.10 17.75 8.92
CA GLY A 49 9.44 18.99 9.38
C GLY A 49 9.47 20.10 8.32
N GLU A 50 10.59 20.26 7.62
CA GLU A 50 10.72 21.23 6.52
C GLU A 50 9.76 20.92 5.35
N GLN A 51 9.59 19.64 5.01
CA GLN A 51 8.61 19.23 4.01
C GLN A 51 7.17 19.53 4.46
N MET A 52 6.86 19.38 5.75
CA MET A 52 5.54 19.73 6.29
C MET A 52 5.24 21.22 6.15
N HIS A 53 6.22 22.09 6.44
CA HIS A 53 6.08 23.54 6.24
C HIS A 53 5.89 23.88 4.76
N ALA A 54 6.74 23.32 3.88
CA ALA A 54 6.62 23.60 2.46
C ALA A 54 5.31 23.08 1.85
N LEU A 55 4.79 21.94 2.32
CA LEU A 55 3.47 21.45 1.91
C LEU A 55 2.33 22.38 2.35
N ALA A 56 2.45 23.01 3.53
CA ALA A 56 1.50 24.02 3.96
C ALA A 56 1.55 25.25 3.04
N ASP A 57 2.75 25.74 2.70
CA ASP A 57 2.93 26.86 1.77
C ASP A 57 2.36 26.55 0.37
N ILE A 58 2.55 25.32 -0.13
CA ILE A 58 1.97 24.86 -1.40
C ILE A 58 0.44 24.85 -1.31
N ALA A 59 -0.12 24.33 -0.21
CA ALA A 59 -1.56 24.26 -0.02
C ALA A 59 -2.20 25.65 0.12
N ASP A 60 -1.53 26.60 0.77
CA ASP A 60 -1.96 27.99 0.88
C ASP A 60 -1.90 28.71 -0.47
N ARG A 61 -0.83 28.49 -1.25
CA ARG A 61 -0.60 29.17 -2.52
C ARG A 61 -1.50 28.68 -3.64
N PHE A 62 -1.63 27.36 -3.79
CA PHE A 62 -2.28 26.74 -4.95
C PHE A 62 -3.65 26.12 -4.62
N GLY A 63 -4.00 26.02 -3.33
CA GLY A 63 -5.27 25.48 -2.87
C GLY A 63 -6.01 26.46 -1.99
N ARG A 64 -6.42 26.00 -0.80
CA ARG A 64 -7.13 26.80 0.20
C ARG A 64 -6.55 26.65 1.61
N GLY A 65 -5.27 26.31 1.71
CA GLY A 65 -4.60 26.01 2.98
C GLY A 65 -5.08 24.69 3.61
N GLU A 66 -5.59 23.77 2.80
CA GLU A 66 -6.12 22.49 3.25
C GLU A 66 -5.21 21.33 2.84
N LEU A 67 -4.96 20.41 3.77
CA LEU A 67 -4.31 19.12 3.52
C LEU A 67 -5.20 18.00 4.07
N ARG A 68 -5.34 16.89 3.34
CA ARG A 68 -6.09 15.70 3.82
C ARG A 68 -5.17 14.50 3.91
N LEU A 69 -5.14 13.83 5.05
CA LEU A 69 -4.40 12.58 5.19
C LEU A 69 -5.22 11.41 4.64
N THR A 70 -4.53 10.44 4.03
CA THR A 70 -5.16 9.22 3.51
C THR A 70 -4.88 8.02 4.40
N VAL A 71 -5.71 6.98 4.25
CA VAL A 71 -5.49 5.69 4.95
C VAL A 71 -4.27 4.92 4.44
N TRP A 72 -3.73 5.31 3.28
CA TRP A 72 -2.52 4.73 2.67
C TRP A 72 -1.24 5.48 3.03
N GLN A 73 -1.28 6.28 4.10
CA GLN A 73 -0.12 7.05 4.58
C GLN A 73 0.39 8.11 3.58
N ASN A 74 -0.45 8.52 2.64
CA ASN A 74 -0.22 9.65 1.73
C ASN A 74 -1.03 10.87 2.19
N LEU A 75 -0.93 11.96 1.44
CA LEU A 75 -1.76 13.15 1.67
C LEU A 75 -2.32 13.70 0.36
N LEU A 76 -3.37 14.50 0.47
CA LEU A 76 -3.99 15.19 -0.65
C LEU A 76 -3.89 16.70 -0.46
N ILE A 77 -3.61 17.41 -1.56
CA ILE A 77 -3.78 18.86 -1.66
C ILE A 77 -4.99 19.11 -2.59
N PRO A 78 -6.16 19.51 -2.06
CA PRO A 78 -7.34 19.79 -2.85
C PRO A 78 -7.35 21.23 -3.39
N HIS A 79 -8.32 21.52 -4.24
CA HIS A 79 -8.66 22.87 -4.70
C HIS A 79 -7.61 23.54 -5.58
N ILE A 80 -6.81 22.74 -6.27
CA ILE A 80 -5.83 23.21 -7.26
C ILE A 80 -6.58 23.56 -8.55
N ALA A 81 -6.38 24.77 -9.07
CA ALA A 81 -6.94 25.11 -10.38
C ALA A 81 -6.20 24.33 -11.49
N GLU A 82 -6.92 23.94 -12.54
CA GLU A 82 -6.34 23.20 -13.68
C GLU A 82 -5.08 23.88 -14.25
N GLY A 83 -5.07 25.22 -14.32
CA GLY A 83 -3.92 26.00 -14.80
C GLY A 83 -2.68 25.96 -13.91
N ASP A 84 -2.82 25.58 -12.64
CA ASP A 84 -1.74 25.57 -11.66
C ASP A 84 -1.05 24.20 -11.52
N ILE A 85 -1.53 23.17 -12.24
CA ILE A 85 -1.05 21.79 -12.10
C ILE A 85 0.46 21.68 -12.28
N GLU A 86 1.03 22.27 -13.33
CA GLU A 86 2.47 22.19 -13.60
C GLU A 86 3.30 22.95 -12.55
N ASP A 87 2.79 24.05 -12.01
CA ASP A 87 3.46 24.78 -10.94
C ASP A 87 3.47 23.98 -9.62
N VAL A 88 2.38 23.29 -9.30
CA VAL A 88 2.32 22.39 -8.15
C VAL A 88 3.30 21.24 -8.32
N LYS A 89 3.40 20.64 -9.52
CA LYS A 89 4.39 19.59 -9.81
C LYS A 89 5.82 20.07 -9.55
N HIS A 90 6.18 21.24 -10.05
CA HIS A 90 7.50 21.83 -9.79
C HIS A 90 7.74 22.09 -8.30
N ALA A 91 6.73 22.59 -7.57
CA ALA A 91 6.84 22.85 -6.14
C ALA A 91 7.02 21.57 -5.31
N LEU A 92 6.30 20.49 -5.64
CA LEU A 92 6.47 19.18 -5.01
C LEU A 92 7.85 18.57 -5.30
N ALA A 93 8.30 18.63 -6.55
CA ALA A 93 9.61 18.13 -6.94
C ALA A 93 10.74 18.89 -6.21
N ALA A 94 10.60 20.20 -6.02
CA ALA A 94 11.58 21.03 -5.31
C ALA A 94 11.79 20.62 -3.84
N ILE A 95 10.80 19.95 -3.23
CA ILE A 95 10.88 19.44 -1.84
C ILE A 95 11.13 17.92 -1.77
N GLY A 96 11.48 17.32 -2.92
CA GLY A 96 11.79 15.89 -3.02
C GLY A 96 10.58 14.98 -2.82
N LEU A 97 9.37 15.47 -3.12
CA LEU A 97 8.14 14.67 -3.08
C LEU A 97 7.63 14.41 -4.50
N GLU A 98 6.97 13.26 -4.66
CA GLU A 98 6.40 12.80 -5.92
C GLU A 98 4.87 12.77 -5.81
N TRP A 99 4.19 12.84 -6.95
CA TRP A 99 2.74 12.64 -7.07
C TRP A 99 2.41 11.42 -7.94
N GLN A 100 3.42 10.76 -8.52
CA GLN A 100 3.25 9.54 -9.30
C GLN A 100 3.83 8.38 -8.50
N ALA A 101 3.18 7.21 -8.59
CA ALA A 101 3.66 5.99 -7.99
C ALA A 101 3.35 4.80 -8.89
N THR A 102 4.21 3.79 -8.82
CA THR A 102 3.93 2.48 -9.39
C THR A 102 2.76 1.82 -8.65
N SER A 103 2.16 0.80 -9.27
CA SER A 103 1.11 -0.03 -8.66
C SER A 103 1.54 -0.70 -7.34
N VAL A 104 2.86 -0.83 -7.10
CA VAL A 104 3.44 -1.31 -5.84
C VAL A 104 3.52 -0.19 -4.81
N ARG A 105 4.08 0.97 -5.19
CA ARG A 105 4.39 2.07 -4.27
C ARG A 105 3.14 2.81 -3.79
N ALA A 106 2.12 2.94 -4.62
CA ALA A 106 0.91 3.67 -4.27
C ALA A 106 0.19 3.09 -3.04
N GLY A 107 0.08 1.76 -2.97
CA GLY A 107 -0.58 1.01 -1.90
C GLY A 107 0.37 0.45 -0.84
N LEU A 108 1.63 0.88 -0.80
CA LEU A 108 2.63 0.39 0.14
C LEU A 108 2.45 1.05 1.51
N VAL A 109 2.12 0.25 2.52
CA VAL A 109 1.87 0.73 3.88
C VAL A 109 2.79 0.01 4.86
N ALA A 110 3.44 0.77 5.75
CA ALA A 110 4.27 0.18 6.79
C ALA A 110 4.02 0.84 8.14
N CYS A 111 3.91 0.05 9.21
CA CYS A 111 3.84 0.62 10.56
C CYS A 111 5.19 1.21 10.96
N THR A 112 5.32 1.78 12.16
CA THR A 112 6.55 2.42 12.64
C THR A 112 7.78 1.51 12.61
N GLY A 113 7.62 0.22 12.88
CA GLY A 113 8.73 -0.74 12.98
C GLY A 113 9.62 -0.51 14.21
N ASN A 114 10.68 -1.30 14.32
CA ASN A 114 11.60 -1.29 15.46
C ASN A 114 12.45 -0.01 15.56
N THR A 115 12.41 0.86 14.55
CA THR A 115 13.01 2.20 14.59
C THR A 115 12.36 3.09 15.67
N GLY A 116 11.08 2.86 16.00
CA GLY A 116 10.36 3.67 16.99
C GLY A 116 9.31 2.95 17.83
N CYS A 117 9.00 1.69 17.53
CA CYS A 117 8.05 0.89 18.28
C CYS A 117 8.75 -0.25 19.03
N LYS A 118 8.63 -0.27 20.37
CA LYS A 118 9.21 -1.29 21.25
C LYS A 118 8.67 -2.71 21.04
N PHE A 119 7.55 -2.87 20.34
CA PHE A 119 6.91 -4.16 20.10
C PHE A 119 7.33 -4.79 18.77
N ALA A 120 7.97 -4.01 17.89
CA ALA A 120 8.20 -4.44 16.52
C ALA A 120 9.40 -5.39 16.44
N ALA A 121 9.23 -6.48 15.68
CA ALA A 121 10.27 -7.46 15.40
C ALA A 121 11.13 -7.11 14.17
N SER A 122 10.80 -6.05 13.44
CA SER A 122 11.54 -5.66 12.21
C SER A 122 11.52 -4.17 11.92
N ASN A 123 12.44 -3.73 11.05
CA ASN A 123 12.45 -2.39 10.46
C ASN A 123 11.47 -2.29 9.29
N THR A 124 10.17 -2.30 9.59
CA THR A 124 9.10 -2.31 8.58
C THR A 124 9.21 -1.20 7.54
N LYS A 125 9.47 0.05 7.95
CA LYS A 125 9.53 1.18 6.99
C LYS A 125 10.74 1.08 6.06
N GLY A 126 11.92 0.73 6.59
CA GLY A 126 13.12 0.56 5.78
C GLY A 126 12.97 -0.60 4.80
N GLN A 127 12.47 -1.73 5.29
CA GLN A 127 12.26 -2.94 4.49
C GLN A 127 11.16 -2.79 3.45
N ALA A 128 10.10 -2.01 3.72
CA ALA A 128 9.08 -1.67 2.73
C ALA A 128 9.70 -0.93 1.53
N MET A 129 10.57 0.05 1.77
CA MET A 129 11.23 0.80 0.69
C MET A 129 12.21 -0.08 -0.11
N ILE A 130 12.91 -1.01 0.55
CA ILE A 130 13.78 -1.98 -0.13
C ILE A 130 12.95 -2.90 -1.03
N LEU A 131 11.86 -3.46 -0.49
CA LEU A 131 10.95 -4.33 -1.24
C LEU A 131 10.35 -3.61 -2.45
N ALA A 132 9.86 -2.39 -2.26
CA ALA A 132 9.27 -1.61 -3.34
C ALA A 132 10.27 -1.35 -4.47
N ARG A 133 11.48 -0.87 -4.16
CA ARG A 133 12.53 -0.65 -5.16
C ARG A 133 12.87 -1.92 -5.92
N TYR A 134 13.00 -3.04 -5.20
CA TYR A 134 13.31 -4.33 -5.82
C TYR A 134 12.23 -4.73 -6.84
N LEU A 135 10.94 -4.60 -6.49
CA LEU A 135 9.81 -4.97 -7.35
C LEU A 135 9.67 -4.02 -8.54
N GLU A 136 9.82 -2.71 -8.34
CA GLU A 136 9.64 -1.71 -9.41
C GLU A 136 10.63 -1.86 -10.56
N GLU A 137 11.80 -2.45 -10.30
CA GLU A 137 12.81 -2.75 -11.32
C GLU A 137 12.53 -4.06 -12.09
N ARG A 138 11.64 -4.92 -11.58
CA ARG A 138 11.51 -6.32 -12.01
C ARG A 138 10.13 -6.72 -12.50
N ILE A 139 9.08 -6.07 -12.04
CA ILE A 139 7.71 -6.40 -12.42
C ILE A 139 6.90 -5.16 -12.77
N THR A 140 6.26 -5.23 -13.95
CA THR A 140 5.26 -4.25 -14.38
C THR A 140 3.88 -4.79 -14.03
N LEU A 141 3.12 -4.00 -13.28
CA LEU A 141 1.77 -4.33 -12.84
C LEU A 141 0.80 -3.27 -13.35
N ASP A 142 -0.24 -3.72 -14.05
CA ASP A 142 -1.36 -2.92 -14.56
C ASP A 142 -2.53 -2.83 -13.58
N GLN A 143 -2.50 -3.61 -12.49
CA GLN A 143 -3.46 -3.56 -11.39
C GLN A 143 -2.77 -3.12 -10.09
N PRO A 144 -3.43 -2.31 -9.24
CA PRO A 144 -2.90 -1.90 -7.94
C PRO A 144 -2.67 -3.10 -7.02
N ILE A 145 -1.52 -3.10 -6.32
CA ILE A 145 -1.19 -4.11 -5.30
C ILE A 145 -0.89 -3.40 -3.98
N ASN A 146 -1.69 -3.68 -2.94
CA ASN A 146 -1.53 -3.11 -1.61
C ASN A 146 -0.68 -4.05 -0.76
N ILE A 147 0.59 -3.66 -0.50
CA ILE A 147 1.55 -4.43 0.30
C ILE A 147 1.71 -3.80 1.68
N HIS A 148 1.40 -4.55 2.74
CA HIS A 148 1.26 -4.03 4.09
C HIS A 148 2.25 -4.68 5.07
N LEU A 149 3.23 -3.91 5.57
CA LEU A 149 4.26 -4.38 6.50
C LEU A 149 3.92 -3.98 7.94
N THR A 150 3.70 -4.98 8.79
CA THR A 150 3.40 -4.81 10.22
C THR A 150 4.48 -5.45 11.09
N GLY A 151 5.02 -4.69 12.04
CA GLY A 151 6.10 -5.14 12.92
C GLY A 151 5.69 -6.09 14.06
N CYS A 152 4.40 -6.25 14.35
CA CYS A 152 3.93 -7.10 15.46
C CYS A 152 2.43 -7.47 15.28
N HIS A 153 1.91 -8.33 16.17
CA HIS A 153 0.53 -8.82 16.12
C HIS A 153 -0.57 -7.75 16.27
N HIS A 154 -0.23 -6.49 16.63
CA HIS A 154 -1.20 -5.40 16.74
C HIS A 154 -1.74 -4.87 15.40
N SER A 155 -1.12 -5.23 14.27
CA SER A 155 -1.66 -4.92 12.92
C SER A 155 -1.91 -3.43 12.63
N CYS A 156 -1.03 -2.55 13.09
CA CYS A 156 -1.16 -1.10 12.83
C CYS A 156 -1.13 -0.74 11.33
N ALA A 157 -0.48 -1.56 10.49
CA ALA A 157 -0.50 -1.42 9.02
C ALA A 157 -1.51 -2.36 8.35
N GLN A 158 -2.35 -3.04 9.13
CA GLN A 158 -3.48 -3.84 8.63
C GLN A 158 -3.08 -4.92 7.62
N HIS A 159 -2.06 -5.72 7.93
CA HIS A 159 -1.55 -6.78 7.03
C HIS A 159 -2.61 -7.83 6.65
N TYR A 160 -3.66 -8.01 7.46
CA TYR A 160 -4.74 -8.97 7.16
C TYR A 160 -5.66 -8.55 6.02
N ILE A 161 -5.65 -7.29 5.59
CA ILE A 161 -6.57 -6.77 4.56
C ILE A 161 -5.83 -6.21 3.33
N GLY A 162 -4.50 -6.26 3.32
CA GLY A 162 -3.71 -5.98 2.12
C GLY A 162 -3.77 -7.16 1.15
N ASP A 163 -3.45 -6.90 -0.12
CA ASP A 163 -3.24 -7.94 -1.12
C ASP A 163 -2.15 -8.92 -0.65
N ILE A 164 -1.04 -8.34 -0.18
CA ILE A 164 0.09 -9.03 0.44
C ILE A 164 0.36 -8.42 1.81
N GLY A 165 0.14 -9.21 2.86
CA GLY A 165 0.41 -8.85 4.24
C GLY A 165 1.72 -9.46 4.72
N LEU A 166 2.60 -8.64 5.30
CA LEU A 166 3.85 -9.07 5.91
C LEU A 166 3.80 -8.81 7.41
N LEU A 167 3.69 -9.87 8.21
CA LEU A 167 3.72 -9.80 9.68
C LEU A 167 5.10 -10.18 10.19
N ALA A 168 5.80 -9.22 10.80
CA ALA A 168 7.17 -9.40 11.23
C ALA A 168 7.31 -10.48 12.30
N THR A 169 8.39 -11.23 12.19
CA THR A 169 8.82 -12.27 13.12
C THR A 169 10.35 -12.35 13.15
N GLN A 170 10.89 -13.12 14.07
CA GLN A 170 12.32 -13.45 14.10
C GLN A 170 12.49 -14.82 13.44
N VAL A 171 13.49 -14.95 12.57
CA VAL A 171 13.77 -16.16 11.79
C VAL A 171 15.17 -16.64 12.11
N GLU A 172 15.32 -17.94 12.39
CA GLU A 172 16.62 -18.56 12.63
C GLU A 172 17.29 -18.87 11.28
N VAL A 173 18.51 -18.36 11.08
CA VAL A 173 19.32 -18.60 9.88
C VAL A 173 20.73 -18.96 10.35
N GLY A 174 21.05 -20.25 10.32
CA GLY A 174 22.26 -20.76 10.95
C GLY A 174 22.20 -20.57 12.46
N ASP A 175 23.22 -19.95 13.05
CA ASP A 175 23.29 -19.65 14.49
C ASP A 175 22.70 -18.27 14.85
N ASP A 176 22.21 -17.51 13.87
CA ASP A 176 21.72 -16.14 14.04
C ASP A 176 20.19 -16.05 13.98
N MET A 177 19.62 -15.09 14.74
CA MET A 177 18.23 -14.66 14.59
C MET A 177 18.18 -13.39 13.75
N VAL A 178 17.47 -13.43 12.62
CA VAL A 178 17.33 -12.31 11.68
C VAL A 178 15.89 -11.84 11.57
N GLU A 179 15.70 -10.61 11.09
CA GLU A 179 14.38 -10.07 10.79
C GLU A 179 13.73 -10.82 9.62
N GLY A 180 12.46 -11.19 9.77
CA GLY A 180 11.69 -11.85 8.72
C GLY A 180 10.19 -11.62 8.88
N TYR A 181 9.40 -12.31 8.06
CA TYR A 181 7.95 -12.12 8.00
C TYR A 181 7.20 -13.43 7.75
N HIS A 182 6.02 -13.52 8.36
CA HIS A 182 4.93 -14.36 7.88
C HIS A 182 4.23 -13.64 6.72
N ILE A 183 4.17 -14.30 5.56
CA ILE A 183 3.53 -13.78 4.36
C ILE A 183 2.08 -14.25 4.32
N HIS A 184 1.17 -13.29 4.15
CA HIS A 184 -0.26 -13.49 4.01
C HIS A 184 -0.72 -12.95 2.66
N VAL A 185 -1.69 -13.59 2.01
CA VAL A 185 -2.21 -13.17 0.71
C VAL A 185 -3.74 -13.20 0.66
N GLY A 186 -4.31 -12.36 -0.21
CA GLY A 186 -5.74 -12.37 -0.54
C GLY A 186 -6.64 -11.67 0.48
N GLY A 187 -6.08 -10.78 1.29
CA GLY A 187 -6.85 -9.86 2.13
C GLY A 187 -7.55 -8.81 1.30
N GLY A 188 -8.66 -8.28 1.81
CA GLY A 188 -9.38 -7.21 1.12
C GLY A 188 -10.41 -6.52 2.01
N TYR A 189 -10.95 -5.43 1.47
CA TYR A 189 -11.90 -4.55 2.13
C TYR A 189 -12.99 -4.09 1.15
N GLY A 190 -14.06 -3.47 1.67
CA GLY A 190 -15.16 -3.01 0.82
C GLY A 190 -15.90 -4.18 0.18
N VAL A 191 -16.05 -4.16 -1.15
CA VAL A 191 -16.70 -5.26 -1.90
C VAL A 191 -15.89 -6.56 -1.85
N ASP A 192 -14.59 -6.46 -1.61
CA ASP A 192 -13.67 -7.59 -1.50
C ASP A 192 -13.38 -7.95 -0.04
N GLN A 193 -14.32 -7.80 0.88
CA GLN A 193 -14.07 -8.03 2.31
C GLN A 193 -13.70 -9.50 2.62
N ALA A 194 -12.43 -9.74 2.93
CA ALA A 194 -11.96 -11.01 3.50
C ALA A 194 -10.62 -10.80 4.23
N MET A 195 -10.31 -11.71 5.16
CA MET A 195 -9.00 -11.77 5.79
C MET A 195 -8.01 -12.53 4.90
N ALA A 196 -6.79 -12.02 4.83
CA ALA A 196 -5.66 -12.67 4.19
C ALA A 196 -5.35 -14.01 4.88
N ARG A 197 -4.84 -14.95 4.08
CA ARG A 197 -4.47 -16.30 4.52
C ARG A 197 -2.95 -16.43 4.48
N GLU A 198 -2.35 -17.02 5.52
CA GLU A 198 -0.90 -17.25 5.55
C GLU A 198 -0.49 -18.25 4.46
N ILE A 199 0.52 -17.91 3.67
CA ILE A 199 1.07 -18.75 2.59
C ILE A 199 2.48 -19.27 2.93
N PHE A 200 3.32 -18.42 3.54
CA PHE A 200 4.68 -18.76 3.93
C PHE A 200 4.96 -18.24 5.34
N PRO A 201 5.19 -19.12 6.33
CA PRO A 201 5.58 -18.70 7.66
C PRO A 201 7.08 -18.40 7.73
N ALA A 202 7.47 -17.44 8.59
CA ALA A 202 8.84 -17.24 9.04
C ALA A 202 9.91 -17.20 7.93
N VAL A 203 9.72 -16.34 6.93
CA VAL A 203 10.69 -16.14 5.84
C VAL A 203 11.64 -15.00 6.19
N ALA A 204 12.95 -15.23 6.13
CA ALA A 204 13.96 -14.20 6.38
C ALA A 204 13.83 -13.05 5.38
N PHE A 205 14.05 -11.80 5.80
CA PHE A 205 13.81 -10.65 4.92
C PHE A 205 14.63 -10.69 3.63
N ALA A 206 15.83 -11.28 3.64
CA ALA A 206 16.66 -11.45 2.45
C ALA A 206 15.94 -12.24 1.33
N ASP A 207 15.07 -13.17 1.70
CA ASP A 207 14.31 -14.01 0.77
C ASP A 207 12.93 -13.43 0.42
N ILE A 208 12.47 -12.39 1.14
CA ILE A 208 11.16 -11.78 0.92
C ILE A 208 11.04 -11.12 -0.47
N PRO A 209 11.94 -10.22 -0.91
CA PRO A 209 11.80 -9.59 -2.23
C PRO A 209 11.68 -10.57 -3.41
N PRO A 210 12.58 -11.56 -3.59
CA PRO A 210 12.44 -12.51 -4.69
C PRO A 210 11.22 -13.42 -4.53
N LEU A 211 10.78 -13.73 -3.29
CA LEU A 211 9.56 -14.52 -3.08
C LEU A 211 8.29 -13.73 -3.42
N VAL A 212 8.21 -12.44 -3.06
CA VAL A 212 7.09 -11.57 -3.41
C VAL A 212 7.03 -11.32 -4.91
N GLU A 213 8.18 -11.16 -5.57
CA GLU A 213 8.27 -11.13 -7.04
C GLU A 213 7.65 -12.38 -7.66
N ARG A 214 8.04 -13.59 -7.20
CA ARG A 214 7.43 -14.84 -7.68
C ARG A 214 5.92 -14.92 -7.44
N ILE A 215 5.45 -14.49 -6.27
CA ILE A 215 4.00 -14.42 -5.97
C ILE A 215 3.26 -13.55 -6.99
N LEU A 216 3.82 -12.38 -7.31
CA LEU A 216 3.24 -11.45 -8.27
C LEU A 216 3.36 -11.94 -9.71
N ALA A 217 4.47 -12.60 -10.07
CA ALA A 217 4.66 -13.21 -11.38
C ALA A 217 3.64 -14.33 -11.62
N VAL A 218 3.41 -15.21 -10.64
CA VAL A 218 2.35 -16.22 -10.70
C VAL A 218 0.98 -15.57 -10.92
N TYR A 219 0.69 -14.48 -10.22
CA TYR A 219 -0.55 -13.72 -10.44
C TYR A 219 -0.66 -13.21 -11.89
N VAL A 220 0.37 -12.56 -12.41
CA VAL A 220 0.37 -12.01 -13.78
C VAL A 220 0.23 -13.11 -14.83
N GLU A 221 0.88 -14.26 -14.64
CA GLU A 221 0.83 -15.41 -15.57
C GLU A 221 -0.51 -16.15 -15.53
N ARG A 222 -1.10 -16.31 -14.34
CA ARG A 222 -2.24 -17.21 -14.11
C ARG A 222 -3.59 -16.50 -13.95
N ARG A 223 -3.61 -15.17 -14.00
CA ARG A 223 -4.86 -14.41 -13.99
C ARG A 223 -5.67 -14.65 -15.27
N VAL A 224 -7.01 -14.66 -15.13
CA VAL A 224 -7.95 -14.92 -16.23
C VAL A 224 -7.97 -13.77 -17.24
N GLY A 225 -7.60 -12.56 -16.82
CA GLY A 225 -7.50 -11.38 -17.68
C GLY A 225 -6.89 -10.18 -16.94
N PRO A 226 -6.66 -9.06 -17.64
CA PRO A 226 -6.00 -7.87 -17.07
C PRO A 226 -6.81 -7.21 -15.95
N GLU A 227 -8.13 -7.40 -15.93
CA GLU A 227 -9.04 -6.83 -14.92
C GLU A 227 -9.17 -7.69 -13.65
N GLU A 228 -8.63 -8.91 -13.63
CA GLU A 228 -8.71 -9.75 -12.43
C GLU A 228 -7.75 -9.21 -11.37
N SER A 229 -8.28 -8.70 -10.25
CA SER A 229 -7.48 -8.25 -9.11
C SER A 229 -6.72 -9.41 -8.43
N PHE A 230 -5.63 -9.08 -7.73
CA PHE A 230 -4.86 -10.06 -6.97
C PHE A 230 -5.70 -10.79 -5.91
N VAL A 231 -6.62 -10.08 -5.25
CA VAL A 231 -7.55 -10.69 -4.30
C VAL A 231 -8.44 -11.74 -4.97
N ASN A 232 -9.01 -11.43 -6.13
CA ASN A 232 -9.88 -12.37 -6.84
C ASN A 232 -9.09 -13.57 -7.37
N PHE A 233 -7.90 -13.33 -7.91
CA PHE A 233 -6.97 -14.37 -8.31
C PHE A 233 -6.68 -15.35 -7.17
N THR A 234 -6.22 -14.86 -6.02
CA THR A 234 -5.83 -15.73 -4.90
C THR A 234 -7.02 -16.51 -4.34
N ARG A 235 -8.25 -16.00 -4.44
CA ARG A 235 -9.46 -16.69 -3.97
C ARG A 235 -9.88 -17.88 -4.84
N ARG A 236 -9.43 -17.96 -6.09
CA ARG A 236 -9.72 -19.12 -6.96
C ARG A 236 -9.04 -20.41 -6.51
N TYR A 237 -8.03 -20.29 -5.66
CA TYR A 237 -7.16 -21.38 -5.27
C TYR A 237 -7.16 -21.56 -3.76
N ASP A 238 -7.04 -22.81 -3.33
CA ASP A 238 -6.65 -23.10 -1.96
C ASP A 238 -5.17 -22.74 -1.72
N MET A 239 -4.76 -22.74 -0.44
CA MET A 239 -3.42 -22.28 -0.10
C MET A 239 -2.32 -23.23 -0.57
N GLN A 240 -2.60 -24.54 -0.64
CA GLN A 240 -1.62 -25.53 -1.09
C GLN A 240 -1.36 -25.37 -2.59
N GLN A 241 -2.43 -25.15 -3.37
CA GLN A 241 -2.35 -24.85 -4.80
C GLN A 241 -1.57 -23.56 -5.07
N LEU A 242 -1.88 -22.46 -4.36
CA LEU A 242 -1.13 -21.21 -4.50
C LEU A 242 0.35 -21.39 -4.18
N LYS A 243 0.64 -22.02 -3.05
CA LYS A 243 2.02 -22.27 -2.62
C LYS A 243 2.78 -23.10 -3.64
N ALA A 244 2.19 -24.18 -4.14
CA ALA A 244 2.80 -25.03 -5.16
C ALA A 244 3.11 -24.26 -6.45
N MET A 245 2.21 -23.37 -6.90
CA MET A 245 2.46 -22.53 -8.08
C MET A 245 3.64 -21.58 -7.87
N VAL A 246 3.78 -20.99 -6.67
CA VAL A 246 4.90 -20.09 -6.33
C VAL A 246 6.22 -20.83 -6.21
N GLU A 247 6.21 -22.06 -5.69
CA GLU A 247 7.41 -22.91 -5.54
C GLU A 247 7.87 -23.55 -6.86
N GLN A 248 6.95 -23.79 -7.79
CA GLN A 248 7.23 -24.38 -9.10
C GLN A 248 7.67 -23.36 -10.16
N LEU A 249 7.40 -22.07 -9.95
CA LEU A 249 7.87 -21.04 -10.85
C LEU A 249 9.39 -20.95 -10.76
N GLU A 250 10.08 -21.33 -11.85
CA GLU A 250 11.53 -21.23 -11.94
C GLU A 250 11.99 -19.80 -11.60
N ALA A 251 13.15 -19.67 -10.95
CA ALA A 251 13.70 -18.37 -10.60
C ALA A 251 13.80 -17.51 -11.88
N MET A 252 13.16 -16.35 -11.86
CA MET A 252 13.22 -15.42 -12.98
C MET A 252 14.68 -15.02 -13.19
N PRO A 253 15.21 -15.05 -14.43
CA PRO A 253 16.56 -14.61 -14.71
C PRO A 253 16.68 -13.12 -14.34
N VAL A 254 17.72 -12.81 -13.56
CA VAL A 254 18.08 -11.45 -13.11
C VAL A 254 18.60 -10.60 -14.26
#